data_AF-F9WQ45-F1
#
_entry.id   AF-F9WQ45-F1
#
_cell.length_a   1.000
_cell.length_b   1.000
_cell.length_c   1.000
_cell.angle_alpha   90.00
_cell.angle_beta   90.00
_cell.angle_gamma   90.00
#
_symmetry.space_group_name_H-M   'P 1'
#
loop_
_entity.id
_entity.type
_entity.pdbx_description
1 polymer ?
#
loop_
_entity_poly.entity_id
_entity_poly.type
_entity_poly.pdbx_seq_one_letter_code
_entity_poly.pdbx_strand_id
1 'polypeptide(L)'
;ASVVVPDAFESVVNARWSHVLSGVADKPLGMCVADGRPTSVWSDAEVNKTPVQLPTENVDDARGDGLELLVLTSKKGWPFTLFNTRAAANDTPFQMMDATDVVVRRESVRVWNIVRADLDAWLVRKEGPPTPFVLVGSPGIGKSFGVGSHLLYELLHYAPGKLDVVTFLVREKMFIFYLPSGGEAGRVECYDKTPGVGRITELSDAGKRGYMILDAKKYVDLPTDLPSESWGSIVLSSPNKKNYKVWDETNMGSRFLFINRYHAREMKAYFAWLRRADLAAAEGNAAVRAELEKSWRVMQERMHEVGHAPRYVFGERSYETRKGEAQAALNTLITGNVSYLFRVFAGSVEWRDDGTTHCLVDLVRLEGGAIERCGNRPVSVAVRSKMIDQLHDIVASDPRIFNPEHRATSNGI
;
A
#
# COMPACT_ATOMS: atom_id res chain seq x y z
N ALA A 1 1.77 27.69 13.07
CA ALA A 1 0.53 28.30 12.54
C ALA A 1 -0.11 27.34 11.55
N SER A 2 -1.43 27.25 11.51
CA SER A 2 -2.13 26.45 10.49
C SER A 2 -2.22 27.20 9.17
N VAL A 3 -2.30 26.45 8.08
CA VAL A 3 -2.55 26.98 6.75
C VAL A 3 -3.82 26.34 6.21
N VAL A 4 -4.85 27.14 5.93
CA VAL A 4 -6.04 26.64 5.23
C VAL A 4 -5.61 26.13 3.86
N VAL A 5 -6.13 24.98 3.44
CA VAL A 5 -5.88 24.41 2.12
C VAL A 5 -7.16 24.60 1.29
N PRO A 6 -7.28 25.69 0.50
CA PRO A 6 -8.51 26.01 -0.23
C PRO A 6 -8.90 24.86 -1.16
N ASP A 7 -10.19 24.60 -1.34
CA ASP A 7 -10.74 23.60 -2.26
C ASP A 7 -10.33 22.14 -2.01
N ALA A 8 -9.45 21.84 -1.04
CA ALA A 8 -8.98 20.48 -0.80
C ALA A 8 -10.10 19.57 -0.30
N PHE A 9 -11.00 20.09 0.55
CA PHE A 9 -12.16 19.35 1.04
C PHE A 9 -13.03 18.91 -0.14
N GLU A 10 -13.52 19.89 -0.92
CA GLU A 10 -14.38 19.65 -2.07
C GLU A 10 -13.70 18.79 -3.15
N SER A 11 -12.39 18.94 -3.33
CA SER A 11 -11.66 18.14 -4.32
C SER A 11 -11.61 16.65 -3.97
N VAL A 12 -11.44 16.32 -2.68
CA VAL A 12 -11.42 14.93 -2.23
C VAL A 12 -12.83 14.36 -2.17
N VAL A 13 -13.79 15.09 -1.60
CA VAL A 13 -15.19 14.63 -1.49
C VAL A 13 -15.81 14.42 -2.88
N ASN A 14 -15.57 15.34 -3.82
CA ASN A 14 -16.08 15.22 -5.18
C ASN A 14 -15.13 14.48 -6.14
N ALA A 15 -14.20 13.68 -5.62
CA ALA A 15 -13.31 12.88 -6.45
C ALA A 15 -14.11 11.93 -7.34
N ARG A 16 -13.71 11.85 -8.62
CA ARG A 16 -14.44 11.09 -9.64
C ARG A 16 -13.94 9.67 -9.70
N TRP A 17 -14.87 8.73 -9.81
CA TRP A 17 -14.56 7.34 -10.07
C TRP A 17 -14.33 7.10 -11.55
N SER A 18 -13.34 6.26 -11.85
CA SER A 18 -13.14 5.58 -13.12
C SER A 18 -12.71 4.14 -12.84
N HIS A 19 -12.66 3.28 -13.85
CA HIS A 19 -12.31 1.87 -13.68
C HIS A 19 -11.61 1.29 -14.90
N VAL A 20 -10.96 0.14 -14.69
CA VAL A 20 -10.26 -0.62 -15.74
C VAL A 20 -10.75 -2.06 -15.73
N LEU A 21 -11.21 -2.50 -16.91
CA LEU A 21 -11.65 -3.86 -17.17
C LEU A 21 -10.59 -4.62 -17.99
N SER A 22 -10.43 -5.91 -17.72
CA SER A 22 -9.63 -6.86 -18.49
C SER A 22 -10.50 -7.80 -19.31
N GLY A 23 -9.89 -8.57 -20.21
CA GLY A 23 -10.57 -9.62 -20.98
C GLY A 23 -11.33 -9.11 -22.20
N VAL A 24 -11.12 -7.86 -22.63
CA VAL A 24 -11.80 -7.28 -23.79
C VAL A 24 -10.98 -7.52 -25.06
N ALA A 25 -11.28 -8.61 -25.78
CA ALA A 25 -10.45 -9.16 -26.87
C ALA A 25 -9.98 -8.13 -27.93
N ASP A 26 -10.87 -7.23 -28.34
CA ASP A 26 -10.57 -6.27 -29.42
C ASP A 26 -9.81 -5.02 -28.95
N LYS A 27 -9.74 -4.79 -27.63
CA LYS A 27 -9.06 -3.62 -27.06
C LYS A 27 -7.54 -3.83 -26.95
N PRO A 28 -6.73 -2.76 -27.07
CA PRO A 28 -5.29 -2.82 -26.83
C PRO A 28 -4.99 -3.46 -25.47
N LEU A 29 -4.02 -4.38 -25.43
CA LEU A 29 -3.64 -5.13 -24.22
C LEU A 29 -4.78 -5.95 -23.57
N GLY A 30 -5.94 -6.08 -24.23
CA GLY A 30 -7.15 -6.67 -23.63
C GLY A 30 -7.75 -5.83 -22.50
N MET A 31 -7.42 -4.54 -22.43
CA MET A 31 -7.80 -3.63 -21.34
C MET A 31 -8.74 -2.53 -21.83
N CYS A 32 -9.77 -2.22 -21.04
CA CYS A 32 -10.70 -1.14 -21.31
C CYS A 32 -10.73 -0.18 -20.13
N VAL A 33 -10.43 1.10 -20.40
CA VAL A 33 -10.56 2.19 -19.42
C VAL A 33 -11.92 2.84 -19.60
N ALA A 34 -12.66 3.04 -18.51
CA ALA A 34 -13.97 3.67 -18.55
C ALA A 34 -14.15 4.65 -17.40
N ASP A 35 -14.91 5.72 -17.66
CA ASP A 35 -15.29 6.70 -16.67
C ASP A 35 -16.47 6.23 -15.82
N GLY A 36 -16.55 6.75 -14.61
CA GLY A 36 -17.59 6.42 -13.65
C GLY A 36 -17.26 5.20 -12.79
N ARG A 37 -18.05 5.05 -11.73
CA ARG A 37 -18.01 3.85 -10.89
C ARG A 37 -18.76 2.73 -11.62
N PRO A 38 -18.20 1.51 -11.72
CA PRO A 38 -18.88 0.41 -12.40
C PRO A 38 -20.15 0.01 -11.63
N THR A 39 -21.13 -0.56 -12.34
CA THR A 39 -22.44 -0.94 -11.79
C THR A 39 -22.33 -1.98 -10.68
N SER A 40 -21.39 -2.91 -10.81
CA SER A 40 -21.03 -3.88 -9.78
C SER A 40 -19.56 -3.70 -9.40
N VAL A 41 -19.30 -3.59 -8.10
CA VAL A 41 -17.96 -3.62 -7.52
C VAL A 41 -17.81 -4.95 -6.77
N TRP A 42 -16.57 -5.35 -6.49
CA TRP A 42 -16.26 -6.54 -5.68
C TRP A 42 -17.07 -6.60 -4.39
N SER A 43 -17.67 -7.75 -4.14
CA SER A 43 -18.40 -7.99 -2.91
C SER A 43 -17.46 -8.13 -1.71
N ASP A 44 -17.97 -7.86 -0.50
CA ASP A 44 -17.22 -8.07 0.75
C ASP A 44 -16.71 -9.51 0.85
N ALA A 45 -17.54 -10.48 0.47
CA ALA A 45 -17.17 -11.89 0.45
C ALA A 45 -16.06 -12.20 -0.56
N GLU A 46 -15.94 -11.46 -1.66
CA GLU A 46 -14.87 -11.61 -2.64
C GLU A 46 -13.55 -11.05 -2.10
N VAL A 47 -13.55 -9.81 -1.59
CA VAL A 47 -12.32 -9.13 -1.17
C VAL A 47 -11.79 -9.62 0.18
N ASN A 48 -12.66 -10.14 1.05
CA ASN A 48 -12.25 -10.64 2.37
C ASN A 48 -11.60 -12.02 2.31
N LYS A 49 -11.77 -12.78 1.22
CA LYS A 49 -11.12 -14.07 1.04
C LYS A 49 -9.60 -13.91 1.02
N THR A 50 -8.91 -14.69 1.85
CA THR A 50 -7.47 -14.90 1.69
C THR A 50 -7.28 -15.98 0.63
N PRO A 51 -6.51 -15.74 -0.45
CA PRO A 51 -6.24 -16.77 -1.44
C PRO A 51 -5.51 -17.95 -0.78
N VAL A 52 -6.03 -19.18 -0.95
CA VAL A 52 -5.39 -20.42 -0.47
C VAL A 52 -4.01 -20.59 -1.12
N GLN A 53 -3.90 -20.20 -2.40
CA GLN A 53 -2.66 -20.13 -3.14
C GLN A 53 -2.55 -18.74 -3.79
N LEU A 54 -1.36 -18.15 -3.71
CA LEU A 54 -1.08 -17.00 -4.57
C LEU A 54 -0.89 -17.52 -5.99
N PRO A 55 -1.49 -16.87 -7.00
CA PRO A 55 -1.25 -17.23 -8.39
C PRO A 55 0.25 -17.25 -8.68
N THR A 56 0.70 -18.20 -9.50
CA THR A 56 2.06 -18.19 -10.03
C THR A 56 2.31 -16.86 -10.73
N GLU A 57 3.56 -16.35 -10.68
CA GLU A 57 3.90 -15.08 -11.31
C GLU A 57 3.46 -15.06 -12.78
N ASN A 58 2.75 -14.00 -13.17
CA ASN A 58 2.24 -13.80 -14.52
C ASN A 58 1.18 -14.82 -15.01
N VAL A 59 0.58 -15.62 -14.13
CA VAL A 59 -0.55 -16.47 -14.53
C VAL A 59 -1.84 -15.65 -14.56
N ASP A 60 -2.44 -15.66 -15.74
CA ASP A 60 -3.62 -14.91 -16.11
C ASP A 60 -4.88 -15.75 -15.83
N ASP A 61 -5.06 -16.25 -14.60
CA ASP A 61 -6.24 -17.07 -14.26
C ASP A 61 -7.52 -16.23 -14.37
N ALA A 62 -8.51 -16.76 -15.10
CA ALA A 62 -9.77 -16.09 -15.41
C ALA A 62 -10.56 -15.75 -14.13
N ARG A 63 -10.41 -14.52 -13.65
CA ARG A 63 -11.36 -13.90 -12.71
C ARG A 63 -12.60 -13.49 -13.48
N GLY A 64 -13.76 -13.97 -13.05
CA GLY A 64 -15.00 -13.95 -13.83
C GLY A 64 -15.64 -12.57 -14.03
N ASP A 65 -15.19 -11.53 -13.33
CA ASP A 65 -15.80 -10.20 -13.32
C ASP A 65 -15.09 -9.18 -14.24
N GLY A 66 -13.85 -9.45 -14.66
CA GLY A 66 -13.05 -8.57 -15.51
C GLY A 66 -12.64 -7.24 -14.88
N LEU A 67 -13.22 -6.83 -13.75
CA LEU A 67 -12.87 -5.59 -13.05
C LEU A 67 -11.52 -5.75 -12.34
N GLU A 68 -10.48 -5.09 -12.84
CA GLU A 68 -9.14 -5.20 -12.26
C GLU A 68 -8.84 -4.08 -11.27
N LEU A 69 -9.24 -2.85 -11.60
CA LEU A 69 -8.95 -1.66 -10.79
C LEU A 69 -10.07 -0.64 -10.83
N LEU A 70 -10.21 0.07 -9.71
CA LEU A 70 -10.93 1.33 -9.62
C LEU A 70 -9.90 2.47 -9.50
N VAL A 71 -10.29 3.67 -9.93
CA VAL A 71 -9.46 4.87 -9.81
C VAL A 71 -10.31 6.01 -9.25
N LEU A 72 -9.74 6.74 -8.30
CA LEU A 72 -10.29 7.98 -7.75
C LEU A 72 -9.47 9.16 -8.23
N THR A 73 -10.10 10.10 -8.93
CA THR A 73 -9.46 11.31 -9.45
C THR A 73 -9.93 12.55 -8.70
N SER A 74 -9.04 13.13 -7.88
CA SER A 74 -9.22 14.39 -7.16
C SER A 74 -8.54 15.53 -7.91
N LYS A 75 -9.27 16.60 -8.27
CA LYS A 75 -8.74 17.72 -9.08
C LYS A 75 -7.49 18.39 -8.49
N LYS A 76 -7.44 18.55 -7.17
CA LYS A 76 -6.35 19.15 -6.40
C LYS A 76 -5.31 18.11 -5.95
N GLY A 77 -5.58 16.83 -6.15
CA GLY A 77 -4.76 15.74 -5.65
C GLY A 77 -5.09 15.31 -4.23
N TRP A 78 -4.10 14.73 -3.56
CA TRP A 78 -4.28 13.99 -2.30
C TRP A 78 -3.28 14.46 -1.24
N PRO A 79 -3.55 14.24 0.06
CA PRO A 79 -2.60 14.56 1.13
C PRO A 79 -1.22 13.95 0.92
N PHE A 80 -1.14 12.74 0.36
CA PHE A 80 0.15 12.07 0.11
C PHE A 80 1.10 12.89 -0.79
N THR A 81 0.55 13.58 -1.78
CA THR A 81 1.28 14.49 -2.67
C THR A 81 1.34 15.92 -2.13
N LEU A 82 0.90 16.13 -0.88
CA LEU A 82 0.77 17.42 -0.21
C LEU A 82 -0.15 18.39 -0.96
N PHE A 83 -1.14 17.87 -1.70
CA PHE A 83 -1.98 18.66 -2.63
C PHE A 83 -1.16 19.49 -3.63
N ASN A 84 0.05 19.03 -3.95
CA ASN A 84 0.94 19.68 -4.92
C ASN A 84 0.84 18.94 -6.26
N THR A 85 -0.12 19.35 -7.09
CA THR A 85 -0.15 19.01 -8.51
C THR A 85 0.90 19.87 -9.21
N ARG A 86 2.14 19.39 -9.36
CA ARG A 86 3.14 20.12 -10.15
C ARG A 86 2.65 20.24 -11.60
N ALA A 87 2.25 21.43 -12.00
CA ALA A 87 2.16 21.81 -13.40
C ALA A 87 3.58 22.17 -13.89
N ALA A 88 4.37 21.17 -14.28
CA ALA A 88 5.67 21.41 -14.91
C ALA A 88 5.70 20.71 -16.28
N ALA A 89 5.88 21.50 -17.33
CA ALA A 89 5.73 21.12 -18.74
C ALA A 89 6.73 20.08 -19.27
N ASN A 90 7.61 19.51 -18.45
CA ASN A 90 8.79 18.74 -18.91
C ASN A 90 9.01 17.38 -18.23
N ASP A 91 8.05 16.88 -17.46
CA ASP A 91 8.18 15.57 -16.81
C ASP A 91 7.48 14.47 -17.63
N THR A 92 8.10 13.29 -17.71
CA THR A 92 7.57 12.10 -18.39
C THR A 92 6.20 11.68 -17.81
N PRO A 93 5.32 10.98 -18.57
CA PRO A 93 4.07 10.41 -18.04
C PRO A 93 4.26 9.54 -16.78
N PHE A 94 5.50 9.10 -16.54
CA PHE A 94 5.91 8.32 -15.37
C PHE A 94 6.14 9.16 -14.10
N GLN A 95 6.65 10.38 -14.26
CA GLN A 95 6.78 11.38 -13.19
C GLN A 95 5.43 12.03 -12.86
N MET A 96 4.49 11.94 -13.80
CA MET A 96 3.06 12.19 -13.64
C MET A 96 2.31 10.89 -13.33
N MET A 97 2.69 10.19 -12.26
CA MET A 97 1.66 9.46 -11.52
C MET A 97 0.72 10.56 -10.99
N ASP A 98 -0.23 10.97 -11.84
CA ASP A 98 -0.94 12.24 -11.77
C ASP A 98 -1.32 12.42 -10.31
N ALA A 99 -0.85 13.48 -9.66
CA ALA A 99 -1.04 13.69 -8.22
C ALA A 99 -2.53 13.68 -7.82
N THR A 100 -3.42 13.64 -8.81
CA THR A 100 -4.87 13.52 -8.82
C THR A 100 -5.41 12.10 -8.78
N ASP A 101 -4.73 11.10 -9.35
CA ASP A 101 -5.30 9.76 -9.60
C ASP A 101 -4.80 8.73 -8.58
N VAL A 102 -5.72 8.14 -7.84
CA VAL A 102 -5.45 7.11 -6.83
C VAL A 102 -6.04 5.79 -7.27
N VAL A 103 -5.18 4.76 -7.36
CA VAL A 103 -5.60 3.40 -7.68
C VAL A 103 -6.19 2.72 -6.45
N VAL A 104 -7.42 2.25 -6.59
CA VAL A 104 -8.19 1.51 -5.58
C VAL A 104 -8.28 0.05 -6.00
N ARG A 105 -7.74 -0.82 -5.16
CA ARG A 105 -7.65 -2.28 -5.38
C ARG A 105 -8.64 -3.02 -4.52
N ARG A 106 -8.80 -4.32 -4.79
CA ARG A 106 -9.51 -5.26 -3.88
C ARG A 106 -8.99 -5.17 -2.46
N GLU A 107 -7.66 -5.14 -2.28
CA GLU A 107 -7.04 -4.98 -0.96
C GLU A 107 -7.37 -3.63 -0.31
N SER A 108 -7.52 -2.55 -1.08
CA SER A 108 -7.94 -1.24 -0.54
C SER A 108 -9.39 -1.27 -0.05
N VAL A 109 -10.29 -1.91 -0.81
CA VAL A 109 -11.70 -2.10 -0.45
C VAL A 109 -11.83 -3.00 0.77
N ARG A 110 -11.04 -4.07 0.85
CA ARG A 110 -10.96 -4.97 2.00
C ARG A 110 -10.60 -4.23 3.29
N VAL A 111 -9.54 -3.41 3.27
CA VAL A 111 -9.14 -2.61 4.43
C VAL A 111 -10.25 -1.66 4.85
N TRP A 112 -10.91 -1.01 3.88
CA TRP A 112 -12.06 -0.17 4.17
C TRP A 112 -13.22 -0.92 4.81
N ASN A 113 -13.56 -2.12 4.34
CA ASN A 113 -14.64 -2.92 4.93
C ASN A 113 -14.39 -3.25 6.41
N ILE A 114 -13.13 -3.55 6.77
CA ILE A 114 -12.72 -3.78 8.16
C ILE A 114 -12.85 -2.50 8.99
N VAL A 115 -12.34 -1.38 8.47
CA VAL A 115 -12.43 -0.08 9.15
C VAL A 115 -13.89 0.35 9.33
N ARG A 116 -14.74 0.17 8.30
CA ARG A 116 -16.17 0.48 8.35
C ARG A 116 -16.88 -0.34 9.42
N ALA A 117 -16.61 -1.65 9.49
CA ALA A 117 -17.23 -2.52 10.50
C ALA A 117 -16.87 -2.10 11.94
N ASP A 118 -15.63 -1.65 12.15
CA ASP A 118 -15.17 -1.09 13.43
C ASP A 118 -15.84 0.26 13.74
N LEU A 119 -15.94 1.16 12.75
CA LEU A 119 -16.67 2.42 12.89
C LEU A 119 -18.15 2.21 13.22
N ASP A 120 -18.79 1.19 12.64
CA ASP A 120 -20.17 0.84 12.95
C ASP A 120 -20.29 0.30 14.39
N ALA A 121 -19.36 -0.55 14.83
CA ALA A 121 -19.30 -1.05 16.20
C ALA A 121 -19.19 0.10 17.21
N TRP A 122 -18.28 1.04 16.94
CA TRP A 122 -17.99 2.18 17.80
C TRP A 122 -19.08 3.26 17.77
N LEU A 123 -19.44 3.79 16.59
CA LEU A 123 -20.25 5.02 16.45
C LEU A 123 -21.75 4.75 16.27
N VAL A 124 -22.13 3.54 15.88
CA VAL A 124 -23.53 3.17 15.64
C VAL A 124 -24.04 2.28 16.76
N ARG A 125 -23.38 1.13 16.98
CA ARG A 125 -23.81 0.13 17.98
C ARG A 125 -23.30 0.42 19.39
N LYS A 126 -22.26 1.24 19.52
CA LYS A 126 -21.63 1.61 20.80
C LYS A 126 -21.13 0.38 21.59
N GLU A 127 -20.54 -0.56 20.87
CA GLU A 127 -20.05 -1.84 21.41
C GLU A 127 -18.68 -1.74 22.11
N GLY A 128 -18.03 -0.58 22.03
CA GLY A 128 -16.73 -0.34 22.65
C GLY A 128 -15.99 0.83 22.02
N PRO A 129 -14.77 1.13 22.51
CA PRO A 129 -13.86 2.06 21.85
C PRO A 129 -13.43 1.54 20.47
N PRO A 130 -12.95 2.41 19.56
CA PRO A 130 -12.51 2.00 18.24
C PRO A 130 -11.22 1.17 18.31
N THR A 131 -11.02 0.30 17.33
CA THR A 131 -9.81 -0.52 17.26
C THR A 131 -8.67 0.25 16.58
N PRO A 132 -7.48 0.36 17.19
CA PRO A 132 -6.30 0.87 16.50
C PRO A 132 -5.77 -0.16 15.51
N PHE A 133 -5.67 0.21 14.23
CA PHE A 133 -5.19 -0.69 13.17
C PHE A 133 -3.75 -0.39 12.75
N VAL A 134 -3.00 -1.42 12.37
CA VAL A 134 -1.71 -1.28 11.69
C VAL A 134 -1.75 -2.02 10.36
N LEU A 135 -1.69 -1.28 9.25
CA LEU A 135 -1.60 -1.84 7.91
C LEU A 135 -0.14 -2.07 7.52
N VAL A 136 0.24 -3.33 7.48
CA VAL A 136 1.58 -3.80 7.14
C VAL A 136 1.60 -4.33 5.71
N GLY A 137 2.65 -3.98 4.97
CA GLY A 137 2.92 -4.58 3.66
C GLY A 137 4.21 -4.09 3.04
N SER A 138 4.57 -4.67 1.91
CA SER A 138 5.83 -4.38 1.22
C SER A 138 6.03 -2.89 0.91
N PRO A 139 7.26 -2.34 1.07
CA PRO A 139 7.63 -1.05 0.51
C PRO A 139 7.26 -0.96 -0.97
N GLY A 140 6.73 0.19 -1.39
CA GLY A 140 6.39 0.41 -2.81
C GLY A 140 5.03 -0.13 -3.26
N ILE A 141 4.28 -0.84 -2.41
CA ILE A 141 2.97 -1.41 -2.77
C ILE A 141 1.80 -0.43 -2.76
N GLY A 142 2.04 0.85 -2.47
CA GLY A 142 0.99 1.87 -2.53
C GLY A 142 0.08 1.95 -1.32
N LYS A 143 0.54 1.60 -0.10
CA LYS A 143 -0.24 1.78 1.14
C LYS A 143 -0.66 3.24 1.35
N SER A 144 0.32 4.13 1.45
CA SER A 144 0.10 5.55 1.73
C SER A 144 -0.67 6.25 0.60
N PHE A 145 -0.26 6.00 -0.66
CA PHE A 145 -0.86 6.63 -1.82
C PHE A 145 -2.22 6.05 -2.20
N GLY A 146 -2.34 4.71 -2.24
CA GLY A 146 -3.55 4.00 -2.66
C GLY A 146 -4.54 3.84 -1.51
N VAL A 147 -4.18 3.01 -0.53
CA VAL A 147 -5.07 2.65 0.59
C VAL A 147 -5.40 3.86 1.47
N GLY A 148 -4.39 4.65 1.85
CA GLY A 148 -4.60 5.84 2.69
C GLY A 148 -5.55 6.85 2.04
N SER A 149 -5.33 7.18 0.77
CA SER A 149 -6.20 8.10 0.03
C SER A 149 -7.62 7.55 -0.17
N HIS A 150 -7.76 6.25 -0.46
CA HIS A 150 -9.07 5.59 -0.53
C HIS A 150 -9.81 5.64 0.82
N LEU A 151 -9.12 5.34 1.92
CA LEU A 151 -9.70 5.42 3.27
C LEU A 151 -10.14 6.84 3.58
N LEU A 152 -9.33 7.85 3.25
CA LEU A 152 -9.73 9.24 3.43
C LEU A 152 -11.02 9.56 2.67
N TYR A 153 -11.10 9.18 1.39
CA TYR A 153 -12.29 9.38 0.59
C TYR A 153 -13.52 8.74 1.25
N GLU A 154 -13.40 7.47 1.64
CA GLU A 154 -14.50 6.72 2.23
C GLU A 154 -14.91 7.24 3.63
N LEU A 155 -13.96 7.68 4.46
CA LEU A 155 -14.22 8.28 5.77
C LEU A 155 -14.97 9.61 5.66
N LEU A 156 -14.66 10.44 4.66
CA LEU A 156 -15.38 11.69 4.41
C LEU A 156 -16.82 11.45 3.92
N HIS A 157 -17.10 10.27 3.36
CA HIS A 157 -18.43 9.83 2.95
C HIS A 157 -19.11 8.90 3.96
N TYR A 158 -18.46 8.62 5.09
CA TYR A 158 -19.05 7.80 6.14
C TYR A 158 -20.25 8.51 6.76
N ALA A 159 -21.19 7.72 7.29
CA ALA A 159 -22.51 8.14 7.77
C ALA A 159 -22.57 9.59 8.31
N PRO A 160 -23.39 10.48 7.71
CA PRO A 160 -23.44 11.90 8.07
C PRO A 160 -23.61 12.13 9.58
N GLY A 161 -22.77 13.00 10.14
CA GLY A 161 -22.81 13.36 11.57
C GLY A 161 -22.28 12.29 12.53
N LYS A 162 -21.65 11.21 12.03
CA LYS A 162 -20.96 10.22 12.88
C LYS A 162 -19.50 10.58 13.17
N LEU A 163 -18.81 11.16 12.20
CA LEU A 163 -17.47 11.72 12.35
C LEU A 163 -17.55 13.24 12.23
N ASP A 164 -16.78 13.93 13.06
CA ASP A 164 -16.63 15.38 13.02
C ASP A 164 -15.31 15.78 12.32
N VAL A 165 -14.29 14.94 12.43
CA VAL A 165 -12.93 15.23 11.93
C VAL A 165 -12.25 13.98 11.34
N VAL A 166 -11.54 14.12 10.23
CA VAL A 166 -10.64 13.08 9.70
C VAL A 166 -9.25 13.67 9.52
N THR A 167 -8.22 12.96 9.95
CA THR A 167 -6.83 13.46 9.87
C THR A 167 -5.97 12.57 9.01
N PHE A 168 -5.03 13.20 8.30
CA PHE A 168 -4.03 12.51 7.50
C PHE A 168 -2.66 13.07 7.83
N LEU A 169 -1.87 12.31 8.60
CA LEU A 169 -0.47 12.61 8.84
C LEU A 169 0.37 12.00 7.73
N VAL A 170 1.16 12.85 7.06
CA VAL A 170 2.10 12.40 6.03
C VAL A 170 3.36 13.24 6.08
N ARG A 171 4.51 12.56 6.13
CA ARG A 171 5.81 13.19 6.34
C ARG A 171 5.80 13.93 7.68
N GLU A 172 5.87 15.26 7.67
CA GLU A 172 5.84 16.13 8.85
C GLU A 172 4.63 17.08 8.82
N LYS A 173 3.63 16.77 7.98
CA LYS A 173 2.42 17.57 7.79
C LYS A 173 1.19 16.78 8.19
N MET A 174 0.34 17.41 9.01
CA MET A 174 -0.96 16.87 9.40
C MET A 174 -2.05 17.68 8.71
N PHE A 175 -2.82 17.02 7.85
CA PHE A 175 -4.02 17.58 7.25
C PHE A 175 -5.21 17.21 8.12
N ILE A 176 -5.99 18.19 8.54
CA ILE A 176 -7.20 18.02 9.35
C ILE A 176 -8.40 18.42 8.49
N PHE A 177 -9.26 17.45 8.20
CA PHE A 177 -10.51 17.64 7.48
C PHE A 177 -11.63 17.79 8.50
N TYR A 178 -12.23 18.96 8.55
CA TYR A 178 -13.41 19.21 9.36
C TYR A 178 -14.63 18.89 8.52
N LEU A 179 -15.45 17.93 8.97
CA LEU A 179 -16.66 17.54 8.26
C LEU A 179 -17.76 18.59 8.48
N PRO A 180 -18.64 18.80 7.49
CA PRO A 180 -19.75 19.75 7.61
C PRO A 180 -20.65 19.42 8.80
N SER A 181 -20.96 20.43 9.62
CA SER A 181 -21.84 20.27 10.78
C SER A 181 -22.51 21.60 11.12
N GLY A 182 -23.79 21.58 11.50
CA GLY A 182 -24.49 22.76 12.03
C GLY A 182 -24.54 23.97 11.09
N GLY A 183 -24.45 23.77 9.77
CA GLY A 183 -24.41 24.84 8.78
C GLY A 183 -23.00 25.32 8.40
N GLU A 184 -21.95 24.84 9.06
CA GLU A 184 -20.57 25.08 8.65
C GLU A 184 -20.18 24.19 7.47
N ALA A 185 -19.57 24.79 6.45
CA ALA A 185 -19.02 24.06 5.31
C ALA A 185 -17.76 23.27 5.71
N GLY A 186 -17.51 22.16 5.01
CA GLY A 186 -16.31 21.36 5.22
C GLY A 186 -15.05 22.14 4.83
N ARG A 187 -13.96 21.95 5.58
CA ARG A 187 -12.68 22.63 5.31
C ARG A 187 -11.48 21.77 5.66
N VAL A 188 -10.32 22.15 5.11
CA VAL A 188 -9.04 21.50 5.39
C VAL A 188 -8.03 22.51 5.92
N GLU A 189 -7.38 22.15 7.01
CA GLU A 189 -6.25 22.89 7.56
C GLU A 189 -5.01 21.99 7.56
N CYS A 190 -3.86 22.59 7.23
CA CYS A 190 -2.56 21.94 7.26
C CYS A 190 -1.74 22.48 8.42
N TYR A 191 -1.18 21.57 9.21
CA TYR A 191 -0.33 21.85 10.35
C TYR A 191 1.02 21.15 10.15
N ASP A 192 2.07 21.72 10.74
CA ASP A 192 3.25 20.90 11.08
C ASP A 192 2.85 19.83 12.11
N LYS A 193 3.59 18.72 12.13
CA LYS A 193 3.29 17.54 12.95
C LYS A 193 2.94 17.87 14.41
N THR A 194 3.82 18.57 15.12
CA THR A 194 3.62 18.84 16.57
C THR A 194 2.44 19.76 16.85
N PRO A 195 2.26 20.93 16.20
CA PRO A 195 1.05 21.72 16.36
C PRO A 195 -0.24 20.99 15.94
N GLY A 196 -0.16 20.13 14.93
CA GLY A 196 -1.30 19.32 14.49
C GLY A 196 -1.76 18.33 15.55
N VAL A 197 -0.81 17.67 16.24
CA VAL A 197 -1.10 16.77 17.37
C VAL A 197 -1.81 17.53 18.49
N GLY A 198 -1.30 18.70 18.89
CA GLY A 198 -1.97 19.54 19.88
C GLY A 198 -3.41 19.88 19.49
N ARG A 199 -3.63 20.22 18.21
CA ARG A 199 -4.96 20.56 17.70
C ARG A 199 -5.95 19.38 17.75
N ILE A 200 -5.52 18.17 17.41
CA ILE A 200 -6.42 17.01 17.44
C ILE A 200 -6.73 16.58 18.88
N THR A 201 -5.79 16.77 19.81
CA THR A 201 -6.03 16.54 21.24
C THR A 201 -7.06 17.52 21.77
N GLU A 202 -6.94 18.82 21.48
CA GLU A 202 -7.96 19.82 21.84
C GLU A 202 -9.36 19.47 21.29
N LEU A 203 -9.42 18.97 20.05
CA LEU A 203 -10.68 18.55 19.44
C LEU A 203 -11.28 17.33 20.14
N SER A 204 -10.44 16.35 20.49
CA SER A 204 -10.85 15.18 21.26
C SER A 204 -11.36 15.56 22.65
N ASP A 205 -10.65 16.43 23.36
CA ASP A 205 -11.03 16.94 24.69
C ASP A 205 -12.36 17.73 24.64
N ALA A 206 -12.63 18.40 23.52
CA ALA A 206 -13.91 19.05 23.25
C ALA A 206 -15.04 18.08 22.84
N GLY A 207 -14.79 16.76 22.89
CA GLY A 207 -15.77 15.72 22.59
C GLY A 207 -16.03 15.49 21.10
N LYS A 208 -15.15 15.99 20.20
CA LYS A 208 -15.26 15.69 18.76
C LYS A 208 -14.85 14.25 18.49
N ARG A 209 -15.57 13.60 17.58
CA ARG A 209 -15.26 12.24 17.12
C ARG A 209 -14.42 12.33 15.86
N GLY A 210 -13.26 11.69 15.86
CA GLY A 210 -12.40 11.70 14.69
C GLY A 210 -11.80 10.35 14.33
N TYR A 211 -11.18 10.33 13.16
CA TYR A 211 -10.43 9.19 12.65
C TYR A 211 -9.07 9.64 12.13
N MET A 212 -8.02 8.88 12.45
CA MET A 212 -6.63 9.22 12.12
C MET A 212 -6.01 8.25 11.12
N ILE A 213 -5.54 8.76 9.99
CA ILE A 213 -4.68 8.04 9.06
C ILE A 213 -3.24 8.51 9.27
N LEU A 214 -2.37 7.59 9.68
CA LEU A 214 -1.00 7.90 10.09
C LEU A 214 0.01 7.24 9.14
N ASP A 215 0.56 7.99 8.19
CA ASP A 215 1.60 7.50 7.29
C ASP A 215 2.99 7.56 7.94
N ALA A 216 3.41 6.44 8.52
CA ALA A 216 4.67 6.31 9.23
C ALA A 216 5.83 6.17 8.22
N LYS A 217 6.74 7.14 8.20
CA LYS A 217 7.98 7.03 7.41
C LYS A 217 9.06 6.24 8.16
N LYS A 218 9.99 5.66 7.41
CA LYS A 218 11.08 4.80 7.93
C LYS A 218 12.00 5.50 8.95
N TYR A 219 12.14 6.81 8.86
CA TYR A 219 13.05 7.62 9.68
C TYR A 219 12.33 8.75 10.43
N VAL A 220 11.00 8.70 10.49
CA VAL A 220 10.19 9.71 11.15
C VAL A 220 9.34 9.00 12.19
N ASP A 221 9.56 9.34 13.45
CA ASP A 221 8.77 8.81 14.53
C ASP A 221 7.33 9.34 14.43
N LEU A 222 6.39 8.42 14.66
CA LEU A 222 4.98 8.77 14.83
C LEU A 222 4.82 9.59 16.12
N PRO A 223 3.83 10.48 16.18
CA PRO A 223 3.48 11.13 17.44
C PRO A 223 3.05 10.12 18.50
N THR A 224 3.40 10.40 19.76
CA THR A 224 3.05 9.55 20.92
C THR A 224 1.73 9.96 21.57
N ASP A 225 1.42 11.26 21.61
CA ASP A 225 0.31 11.80 22.42
C ASP A 225 -0.96 11.95 21.57
N LEU A 226 -1.37 10.86 20.91
CA LEU A 226 -2.57 10.82 20.07
C LEU A 226 -3.80 10.40 20.89
N PRO A 227 -5.01 10.88 20.56
CA PRO A 227 -6.25 10.49 21.23
C PRO A 227 -6.72 9.08 20.81
N SER A 228 -5.86 8.07 20.92
CA SER A 228 -6.10 6.72 20.37
C SER A 228 -7.17 5.93 21.11
N GLU A 229 -7.49 6.27 22.35
CA GLU A 229 -8.61 5.67 23.10
C GLU A 229 -9.97 6.23 22.68
N SER A 230 -10.00 7.46 22.14
CA SER A 230 -11.22 8.20 21.84
C SER A 230 -11.51 8.27 20.34
N TRP A 231 -10.48 8.13 19.49
CA TRP A 231 -10.56 8.24 18.05
C TRP A 231 -10.10 6.97 17.36
N GLY A 232 -10.78 6.59 16.27
CA GLY A 232 -10.32 5.49 15.44
C GLY A 232 -9.01 5.82 14.73
N SER A 233 -8.17 4.82 14.48
CA SER A 233 -6.88 5.08 13.83
C SER A 233 -6.38 3.92 12.98
N ILE A 234 -5.60 4.26 11.96
CA ILE A 234 -4.83 3.31 11.17
C ILE A 234 -3.44 3.86 10.87
N VAL A 235 -2.43 3.06 11.21
CA VAL A 235 -1.04 3.32 10.84
C VAL A 235 -0.72 2.61 9.53
N LEU A 236 -0.22 3.35 8.56
CA LEU A 236 0.32 2.82 7.32
C LEU A 236 1.83 2.70 7.47
N SER A 237 2.35 1.48 7.65
CA SER A 237 3.78 1.29 7.92
C SER A 237 4.38 0.20 7.04
N SER A 238 5.63 0.39 6.60
CA SER A 238 6.45 -0.79 6.30
C SER A 238 6.66 -1.57 7.60
N PRO A 239 6.91 -2.88 7.55
CA PRO A 239 7.23 -3.63 8.76
C PRO A 239 8.60 -3.16 9.28
N ASN A 240 8.63 -2.08 10.04
CA ASN A 240 9.80 -1.49 10.63
C ASN A 240 9.70 -1.64 12.13
N LYS A 241 10.72 -2.27 12.74
CA LYS A 241 10.77 -2.57 14.18
C LYS A 241 10.58 -1.32 15.05
N LYS A 242 11.11 -0.17 14.65
CA LYS A 242 11.02 1.06 15.44
C LYS A 242 9.58 1.56 15.50
N ASN A 243 8.92 1.62 14.34
CA ASN A 243 7.52 2.04 14.24
C ASN A 243 6.60 1.04 14.93
N TYR A 244 6.89 -0.27 14.83
CA TYR A 244 6.18 -1.32 15.54
C TYR A 244 6.27 -1.14 17.06
N LYS A 245 7.49 -0.98 17.59
CA LYS A 245 7.71 -0.91 19.04
C LYS A 245 6.98 0.28 19.66
N VAL A 246 7.11 1.46 19.05
CA VAL A 246 6.41 2.66 19.51
C VAL A 246 4.89 2.46 19.45
N TRP A 247 4.36 1.91 18.37
CA TRP A 247 2.92 1.77 18.23
C TRP A 247 2.31 0.70 19.15
N ASP A 248 2.98 -0.46 19.29
CA ASP A 248 2.55 -1.58 20.13
C ASP A 248 2.63 -1.22 21.63
N GLU A 249 3.68 -0.50 22.04
CA GLU A 249 3.85 -0.07 23.44
C GLU A 249 2.90 1.08 23.82
N THR A 250 2.54 1.95 22.89
CA THR A 250 1.64 3.10 23.15
C THR A 250 0.16 2.75 22.99
N ASN A 251 -0.21 1.78 22.15
CA ASN A 251 -1.60 1.42 21.87
C ASN A 251 -1.85 -0.05 22.18
N MET A 252 -2.12 -0.35 23.46
CA MET A 252 -2.52 -1.68 23.92
C MET A 252 -3.68 -2.23 23.07
N GLY A 253 -3.46 -3.35 22.38
CA GLY A 253 -4.53 -4.04 21.62
C GLY A 253 -4.63 -3.70 20.13
N SER A 254 -3.58 -3.15 19.51
CA SER A 254 -3.54 -2.89 18.06
C SER A 254 -3.80 -4.14 17.21
N ARG A 255 -4.66 -4.02 16.20
CA ARG A 255 -4.97 -5.09 15.25
C ARG A 255 -4.17 -4.93 13.96
N PHE A 256 -3.37 -5.94 13.65
CA PHE A 256 -2.58 -5.98 12.42
C PHE A 256 -3.42 -6.41 11.22
N LEU A 257 -3.29 -5.65 10.14
CA LEU A 257 -3.85 -5.93 8.82
C LEU A 257 -2.69 -6.08 7.82
N PHE A 258 -2.81 -7.03 6.90
CA PHE A 258 -1.77 -7.30 5.93
C PHE A 258 -2.24 -7.09 4.49
N ILE A 259 -1.54 -6.24 3.73
CA ILE A 259 -1.84 -6.02 2.31
C ILE A 259 -0.98 -6.90 1.41
N ASN A 260 -1.64 -7.61 0.50
CA ASN A 260 -0.96 -8.40 -0.51
C ASN A 260 -0.31 -7.54 -1.61
N ARG A 261 0.68 -8.13 -2.27
CA ARG A 261 1.31 -7.59 -3.49
C ARG A 261 0.31 -7.42 -4.64
N TYR A 262 0.67 -6.66 -5.68
CA TYR A 262 -0.15 -6.59 -6.89
C TYR A 262 -0.12 -7.93 -7.63
N HIS A 263 -1.25 -8.31 -8.19
CA HIS A 263 -1.32 -9.32 -9.23
C HIS A 263 -0.86 -8.75 -10.57
N ALA A 264 -0.37 -9.61 -11.47
CA ALA A 264 0.06 -9.20 -12.81
C ALA A 264 -1.07 -8.49 -13.59
N ARG A 265 -2.33 -8.93 -13.44
CA ARG A 265 -3.50 -8.26 -14.02
C ARG A 265 -3.75 -6.86 -13.45
N GLU A 266 -3.64 -6.70 -12.12
CA GLU A 266 -3.72 -5.37 -11.49
C GLU A 266 -2.59 -4.47 -12.00
N MET A 267 -1.37 -4.99 -12.15
CA MET A 267 -0.24 -4.22 -12.73
C MET A 267 -0.51 -3.84 -14.20
N LYS A 268 -1.10 -4.73 -14.98
CA LYS A 268 -1.46 -4.49 -16.39
C LYS A 268 -2.58 -3.46 -16.52
N ALA A 269 -3.59 -3.54 -15.67
CA ALA A 269 -4.66 -2.55 -15.59
C ALA A 269 -4.13 -1.18 -15.15
N TYR A 270 -3.17 -1.16 -14.22
CA TYR A 270 -2.53 0.07 -13.80
C TYR A 270 -1.70 0.66 -14.95
N PHE A 271 -0.91 -0.16 -15.65
CA PHE A 271 -0.21 0.27 -16.86
C PHE A 271 -1.18 0.87 -17.90
N ALA A 272 -2.32 0.22 -18.13
CA ALA A 272 -3.37 0.70 -19.03
C ALA A 272 -3.93 2.06 -18.59
N TRP A 273 -4.16 2.28 -17.29
CA TRP A 273 -4.59 3.59 -16.77
C TRP A 273 -3.54 4.68 -17.00
N LEU A 274 -2.26 4.38 -16.73
CA LEU A 274 -1.16 5.34 -16.94
C LEU A 274 -0.99 5.69 -18.42
N ARG A 275 -1.23 4.73 -19.32
CA ARG A 275 -1.15 4.89 -20.78
C ARG A 275 -2.53 5.10 -21.43
N ARG A 276 -3.54 5.57 -20.69
CA ARG A 276 -4.94 5.63 -21.16
C ARG A 276 -5.15 6.39 -22.47
N ALA A 277 -4.39 7.48 -22.68
CA ALA A 277 -4.43 8.24 -23.94
C ALA A 277 -3.88 7.42 -25.12
N ASP A 278 -2.80 6.66 -24.90
CA ASP A 278 -2.23 5.78 -25.91
C ASP A 278 -3.14 4.57 -26.19
N LEU A 279 -3.81 4.05 -25.15
CA LEU A 279 -4.83 3.00 -25.33
C LEU A 279 -5.94 3.49 -26.27
N ALA A 280 -6.45 4.70 -26.06
CA ALA A 280 -7.47 5.29 -26.93
C ALA A 280 -6.95 5.48 -28.37
N ALA A 281 -5.71 5.96 -28.53
CA ALA A 281 -5.09 6.11 -29.85
C ALA A 281 -4.84 4.77 -30.57
N ALA A 282 -4.51 3.71 -29.83
CA ALA A 282 -4.21 2.39 -30.36
C ALA A 282 -5.42 1.65 -30.95
N GLU A 283 -6.66 2.09 -30.68
CA GLU A 283 -7.86 1.48 -31.26
C GLU A 283 -7.91 1.64 -32.79
N GLY A 284 -7.37 2.74 -33.32
CA GLY A 284 -7.27 3.01 -34.77
C GLY A 284 -5.85 3.01 -35.32
N ASN A 285 -4.83 2.76 -34.48
CA ASN A 285 -3.42 2.91 -34.86
C ASN A 285 -2.59 1.68 -34.47
N ALA A 286 -2.27 0.86 -35.48
CA ALA A 286 -1.47 -0.36 -35.31
C ALA A 286 -0.06 -0.11 -34.77
N ALA A 287 0.56 1.04 -35.12
CA ALA A 287 1.90 1.38 -34.64
C ALA A 287 1.90 1.69 -33.14
N VAL A 288 0.90 2.46 -32.66
CA VAL A 288 0.73 2.75 -31.22
C VAL A 288 0.39 1.46 -30.47
N ARG A 289 -0.46 0.59 -31.04
CA ARG A 289 -0.77 -0.73 -30.45
C ARG A 289 0.49 -1.59 -30.30
N ALA A 290 1.34 -1.65 -31.33
CA ALA A 290 2.59 -2.39 -31.28
C ALA A 290 3.59 -1.82 -30.24
N GLU A 291 3.65 -0.50 -30.08
CA GLU A 291 4.47 0.14 -29.05
C GLU A 291 3.95 -0.18 -27.64
N LEU A 292 2.64 -0.13 -27.42
CA LEU A 292 2.03 -0.51 -26.13
C LEU A 292 2.35 -1.95 -25.74
N GLU A 293 2.23 -2.89 -26.67
CA GLU A 293 2.58 -4.30 -26.44
C GLU A 293 4.07 -4.45 -26.10
N LYS A 294 4.96 -3.74 -26.80
CA LYS A 294 6.40 -3.74 -26.51
C LYS A 294 6.70 -3.15 -25.13
N SER A 295 6.10 -2.00 -24.79
CA SER A 295 6.27 -1.36 -23.49
C SER A 295 5.73 -2.24 -22.35
N TRP A 296 4.61 -2.93 -22.56
CA TRP A 296 4.09 -3.88 -21.58
C TRP A 296 5.05 -5.07 -21.35
N ARG A 297 5.66 -5.63 -22.40
CA ARG A 297 6.67 -6.69 -22.26
C ARG A 297 7.85 -6.25 -21.38
N VAL A 298 8.31 -5.02 -21.53
CA VAL A 298 9.36 -4.45 -20.64
C VAL A 298 8.88 -4.43 -19.19
N MET A 299 7.62 -4.07 -18.93
CA MET A 299 7.07 -4.13 -17.56
C MET A 299 7.01 -5.55 -17.01
N GLN A 300 6.68 -6.55 -17.85
CA GLN A 300 6.69 -7.96 -17.45
C GLN A 300 8.10 -8.44 -17.07
N GLU A 301 9.12 -8.09 -17.86
CA GLU A 301 10.53 -8.39 -17.53
C GLU A 301 10.94 -7.75 -16.20
N ARG A 302 10.58 -6.48 -15.98
CA ARG A 302 10.84 -5.81 -14.71
C ARG A 302 10.12 -6.48 -13.55
N MET A 303 8.86 -6.88 -13.70
CA MET A 303 8.11 -7.62 -12.67
C MET A 303 8.76 -8.97 -12.35
N HIS A 304 9.28 -9.66 -13.36
CA HIS A 304 10.01 -10.91 -13.19
C HIS A 304 11.32 -10.72 -12.42
N GLU A 305 12.00 -9.60 -12.60
CA GLU A 305 13.26 -9.29 -11.90
C GLU A 305 13.04 -8.79 -10.48
N VAL A 306 12.20 -7.77 -10.26
CA VAL A 306 12.09 -7.06 -8.97
C VAL A 306 10.76 -7.21 -8.24
N GLY A 307 9.82 -7.98 -8.80
CA GLY A 307 8.51 -8.24 -8.22
C GLY A 307 7.44 -7.25 -8.65
N HIS A 308 6.27 -7.31 -7.99
CA HIS A 308 5.03 -6.68 -8.44
C HIS A 308 4.69 -5.45 -7.59
N ALA A 309 5.64 -4.54 -7.47
CA ALA A 309 5.49 -3.29 -6.74
C ALA A 309 5.56 -2.10 -7.72
N PRO A 310 4.48 -1.33 -7.91
CA PRO A 310 4.42 -0.24 -8.88
C PRO A 310 5.61 0.72 -8.83
N ARG A 311 6.06 1.05 -7.61
CA ARG A 311 7.21 1.95 -7.37
C ARG A 311 8.47 1.50 -8.09
N TYR A 312 8.73 0.20 -8.17
CA TYR A 312 9.97 -0.35 -8.70
C TYR A 312 9.84 -0.87 -10.13
N VAL A 313 8.64 -1.17 -10.59
CA VAL A 313 8.44 -1.74 -11.94
C VAL A 313 8.39 -0.64 -12.99
N PHE A 314 7.61 0.39 -12.72
CA PHE A 314 7.21 1.25 -13.81
C PHE A 314 8.24 2.37 -14.13
N GLY A 315 8.98 2.85 -13.12
CA GLY A 315 10.04 3.83 -13.31
C GLY A 315 11.41 3.16 -13.51
N GLU A 316 12.11 3.49 -14.60
CA GLU A 316 13.41 2.88 -14.94
C GLU A 316 14.47 3.08 -13.86
N ARG A 317 14.64 4.31 -13.35
CA ARG A 317 15.60 4.60 -12.28
C ARG A 317 15.31 3.78 -11.01
N SER A 318 14.03 3.69 -10.65
CA SER A 318 13.57 2.93 -9.48
C SER A 318 13.74 1.43 -9.68
N TYR A 319 13.53 0.94 -10.89
CA TYR A 319 13.80 -0.44 -11.29
C TYR A 319 15.29 -0.78 -11.15
N GLU A 320 16.19 0.00 -11.75
CA GLU A 320 17.63 -0.27 -11.70
C GLU A 320 18.18 -0.17 -10.27
N THR A 321 17.70 0.82 -9.50
CA THR A 321 18.05 0.93 -8.08
C THR A 321 17.62 -0.32 -7.32
N ARG A 322 16.37 -0.77 -7.53
CA ARG A 322 15.83 -1.95 -6.85
C ARG A 322 16.56 -3.24 -7.23
N LYS A 323 16.90 -3.39 -8.50
CA LYS A 323 17.69 -4.51 -9.01
C LYS A 323 19.09 -4.53 -8.37
N GLY A 324 19.74 -3.37 -8.29
CA GLY A 324 21.02 -3.21 -7.61
C GLY A 324 20.94 -3.52 -6.11
N GLU A 325 19.90 -3.02 -5.42
CA GLU A 325 19.65 -3.33 -4.00
C GLU A 325 19.44 -4.83 -3.77
N ALA A 326 18.69 -5.52 -4.63
CA ALA A 326 18.50 -6.96 -4.55
C ALA A 326 19.83 -7.71 -4.76
N GLN A 327 20.63 -7.32 -5.75
CA GLN A 327 21.95 -7.92 -5.99
C GLN A 327 22.92 -7.66 -4.84
N ALA A 328 22.93 -6.44 -4.28
CA ALA A 328 23.76 -6.13 -3.13
C ALA A 328 23.33 -6.95 -1.91
N ALA A 329 22.02 -7.04 -1.64
CA ALA A 329 21.49 -7.86 -0.55
C ALA A 329 21.86 -9.34 -0.73
N LEU A 330 21.73 -9.88 -1.94
CA LEU A 330 22.20 -11.21 -2.30
C LEU A 330 23.69 -11.34 -1.98
N ASN A 331 24.57 -10.47 -2.49
CA ASN A 331 26.01 -10.55 -2.23
C ASN A 331 26.39 -10.51 -0.74
N THR A 332 25.55 -9.93 0.14
CA THR A 332 25.75 -9.96 1.60
C THR A 332 25.31 -11.25 2.28
N LEU A 333 24.62 -12.15 1.57
CA LEU A 333 24.27 -13.48 2.07
C LEU A 333 25.55 -14.32 2.19
N ILE A 334 26.04 -14.38 3.42
CA ILE A 334 27.11 -15.28 3.86
C ILE A 334 26.59 -16.24 4.93
N THR A 335 27.36 -17.29 5.22
CA THR A 335 27.10 -18.32 6.23
C THR A 335 26.50 -17.82 7.56
N GLY A 336 26.97 -16.68 8.07
CA GLY A 336 26.48 -16.09 9.33
C GLY A 336 25.03 -15.60 9.27
N ASN A 337 24.58 -15.10 8.12
CA ASN A 337 23.28 -14.42 7.96
C ASN A 337 22.24 -15.28 7.21
N VAL A 338 22.64 -16.34 6.52
CA VAL A 338 21.72 -17.29 5.86
C VAL A 338 20.72 -17.90 6.85
N SER A 339 21.17 -18.20 8.08
CA SER A 339 20.29 -18.70 9.14
C SER A 339 19.18 -17.69 9.52
N TYR A 340 19.47 -16.39 9.52
CA TYR A 340 18.47 -15.35 9.73
C TYR A 340 17.45 -15.31 8.58
N LEU A 341 17.92 -15.38 7.34
CA LEU A 341 17.05 -15.41 6.16
C LEU A 341 16.10 -16.63 6.17
N PHE A 342 16.59 -17.82 6.54
CA PHE A 342 15.74 -19.00 6.71
C PHE A 342 14.68 -18.80 7.79
N ARG A 343 15.04 -18.18 8.93
CA ARG A 343 14.08 -17.86 9.99
C ARG A 343 13.01 -16.87 9.53
N VAL A 344 13.35 -15.92 8.65
CA VAL A 344 12.39 -15.01 8.03
C VAL A 344 11.41 -15.78 7.14
N PHE A 345 11.89 -16.67 6.25
CA PHE A 345 11.00 -17.47 5.40
C PHE A 345 10.14 -18.47 6.18
N ALA A 346 10.69 -19.07 7.22
CA ALA A 346 9.98 -19.98 8.11
C ALA A 346 8.93 -19.27 8.99
N GLY A 347 8.85 -17.93 8.94
CA GLY A 347 7.97 -17.14 9.81
C GLY A 347 8.37 -17.21 11.29
N SER A 348 9.56 -17.75 11.60
CA SER A 348 10.09 -17.86 12.96
C SER A 348 10.61 -16.52 13.49
N VAL A 349 10.78 -15.53 12.62
CA VAL A 349 11.06 -14.13 12.94
C VAL A 349 10.22 -13.27 12.03
N GLU A 350 9.61 -12.23 12.60
CA GLU A 350 8.91 -11.22 11.82
C GLU A 350 9.87 -10.52 10.86
N TRP A 351 9.47 -10.44 9.59
CA TRP A 351 10.22 -9.69 8.59
C TRP A 351 10.26 -8.21 9.00
N ARG A 352 11.44 -7.60 8.86
CA ARG A 352 11.70 -6.20 9.13
C ARG A 352 12.32 -5.53 7.91
N ASP A 353 11.92 -4.30 7.64
CA ASP A 353 12.55 -3.38 6.69
C ASP A 353 13.88 -2.87 7.27
N ASP A 354 14.86 -3.77 7.29
CA ASP A 354 16.26 -3.53 7.68
C ASP A 354 17.11 -2.95 6.55
N GLY A 355 16.50 -2.67 5.39
CA GLY A 355 17.18 -2.17 4.20
C GLY A 355 17.69 -3.24 3.24
N THR A 356 17.81 -4.51 3.66
CA THR A 356 18.32 -5.60 2.80
C THR A 356 17.26 -6.65 2.52
N THR A 357 16.54 -7.09 3.54
CA THR A 357 15.57 -8.20 3.43
C THR A 357 14.36 -7.80 2.60
N HIS A 358 13.95 -6.53 2.66
CA HIS A 358 12.81 -6.04 1.89
C HIS A 358 13.00 -6.14 0.38
N CYS A 359 14.25 -6.24 -0.11
CA CYS A 359 14.61 -6.42 -1.52
C CYS A 359 14.43 -7.85 -2.02
N LEU A 360 14.44 -8.80 -1.08
CA LEU A 360 14.41 -10.22 -1.36
C LEU A 360 13.06 -10.85 -1.04
N VAL A 361 12.37 -10.28 -0.06
CA VAL A 361 11.15 -10.83 0.53
C VAL A 361 9.99 -9.85 0.43
N ASP A 362 8.83 -10.37 0.02
CA ASP A 362 7.53 -9.75 0.10
C ASP A 362 6.66 -10.40 1.19
N LEU A 363 5.80 -9.58 1.78
CA LEU A 363 4.80 -10.03 2.74
C LEU A 363 3.54 -10.51 2.01
N VAL A 364 3.04 -11.66 2.44
CA VAL A 364 1.82 -12.27 1.91
C VAL A 364 0.86 -12.64 3.04
N ARG A 365 -0.43 -12.40 2.84
CA ARG A 365 -1.46 -12.81 3.80
C ARG A 365 -1.60 -14.33 3.76
N LEU A 366 -1.64 -14.96 4.94
CA LEU A 366 -1.87 -16.39 5.09
C LEU A 366 -3.30 -16.65 5.54
N GLU A 367 -3.82 -17.82 5.19
CA GLU A 367 -5.11 -18.28 5.69
C GLU A 367 -5.01 -18.55 7.21
N GLY A 368 -6.01 -18.10 7.98
CA GLY A 368 -6.13 -18.49 9.38
C GLY A 368 -7.00 -17.58 10.24
N GLY A 369 -7.90 -18.21 11.01
CA GLY A 369 -8.48 -17.72 12.27
C GLY A 369 -9.16 -16.35 12.29
N ALA A 370 -9.51 -15.89 13.50
CA ALA A 370 -10.09 -14.56 13.74
C ALA A 370 -9.06 -13.40 13.62
N ILE A 371 -7.77 -13.72 13.63
CA ILE A 371 -6.64 -12.78 13.60
C ILE A 371 -5.85 -13.02 12.31
N GLU A 372 -5.60 -11.96 11.54
CA GLU A 372 -4.84 -12.08 10.28
C GLU A 372 -3.40 -12.54 10.56
N ARG A 373 -2.89 -13.44 9.71
CA ARG A 373 -1.51 -13.88 9.71
C ARG A 373 -0.83 -13.49 8.41
N CYS A 374 0.49 -13.36 8.46
CA CYS A 374 1.30 -13.15 7.28
C CYS A 374 2.44 -14.16 7.19
N GLY A 375 2.97 -14.30 5.98
CA GLY A 375 4.15 -15.08 5.67
C GLY A 375 5.05 -14.29 4.74
N ASN A 376 6.25 -14.82 4.56
CA ASN A 376 7.30 -14.19 3.78
C ASN A 376 7.55 -15.04 2.52
N ARG A 377 7.58 -14.39 1.35
CA ARG A 377 7.87 -15.05 0.07
C ARG A 377 8.87 -14.24 -0.74
N PRO A 378 9.63 -14.85 -1.66
CA PRO A 378 10.51 -14.08 -2.53
C PRO A 378 9.75 -13.00 -3.30
N VAL A 379 10.36 -11.83 -3.50
CA VAL A 379 9.73 -10.74 -4.25
C VAL A 379 9.50 -11.10 -5.72
N SER A 380 10.32 -11.97 -6.30
CA SER A 380 10.21 -12.41 -7.69
C SER A 380 10.75 -13.82 -7.90
N VAL A 381 10.38 -14.47 -9.01
CA VAL A 381 10.99 -15.73 -9.44
C VAL A 381 12.48 -15.56 -9.70
N ALA A 382 12.91 -14.47 -10.35
CA ALA A 382 14.34 -14.24 -10.60
C ALA A 382 15.15 -14.10 -9.32
N VAL A 383 14.62 -13.35 -8.33
CA VAL A 383 15.26 -13.24 -7.01
C VAL A 383 15.28 -14.59 -6.32
N ARG A 384 14.18 -15.36 -6.36
CA ARG A 384 14.15 -16.71 -5.79
C ARG A 384 15.23 -17.60 -6.40
N SER A 385 15.39 -17.62 -7.72
CA SER A 385 16.40 -18.42 -8.40
C SER A 385 17.80 -18.01 -7.97
N LYS A 386 18.12 -16.71 -8.01
CA LYS A 386 19.43 -16.18 -7.56
C LYS A 386 19.72 -16.53 -6.10
N MET A 387 18.70 -16.50 -5.23
CA MET A 387 18.84 -16.92 -3.84
C MET A 387 19.17 -18.40 -3.71
N ILE A 388 18.52 -19.26 -4.50
CA ILE A 388 18.78 -20.71 -4.50
C ILE A 388 20.20 -21.00 -4.99
N ASP A 389 20.62 -20.37 -6.08
CA ASP A 389 21.97 -20.54 -6.65
C ASP A 389 23.03 -20.13 -5.62
N GLN A 390 22.85 -18.98 -4.98
CA GLN A 390 23.79 -18.50 -3.98
C GLN A 390 23.80 -19.37 -2.72
N LEU A 391 22.65 -19.91 -2.30
CA LEU A 391 22.60 -20.88 -1.21
C LEU A 391 23.37 -22.15 -1.57
N HIS A 392 23.24 -22.64 -2.81
CA HIS A 392 23.98 -23.80 -3.30
C HIS A 392 25.49 -23.56 -3.23
N ASP A 393 25.98 -22.40 -3.66
CA ASP A 393 27.39 -22.03 -3.58
C ASP A 393 27.89 -21.97 -2.13
N ILE A 394 27.08 -21.42 -1.22
CA ILE A 394 27.38 -21.36 0.21
C ILE A 394 27.51 -22.79 0.78
N VAL A 395 26.57 -23.69 0.47
CA VAL A 395 26.62 -25.10 0.91
C VAL A 395 27.86 -25.79 0.38
N ALA A 396 28.19 -25.57 -0.90
CA ALA A 396 29.37 -26.17 -1.52
C ALA A 396 30.67 -25.66 -0.88
N SER A 397 30.72 -24.39 -0.48
CA SER A 397 31.88 -23.78 0.16
C SER A 397 32.08 -24.15 1.64
N ASP A 398 30.99 -24.40 2.38
CA ASP A 398 31.02 -24.86 3.76
C ASP A 398 29.81 -25.79 4.06
N PRO A 399 29.95 -27.11 3.86
CA PRO A 399 28.86 -28.07 4.03
C PRO A 399 28.32 -28.16 5.47
N ARG A 400 29.07 -27.63 6.44
CA ARG A 400 28.80 -27.76 7.87
C ARG A 400 27.73 -26.78 8.37
N ILE A 401 27.26 -25.90 7.50
CA ILE A 401 26.23 -24.89 7.77
C ILE A 401 24.89 -25.50 8.19
N PHE A 402 24.58 -26.70 7.69
CA PHE A 402 23.40 -27.47 8.07
C PHE A 402 23.67 -28.55 9.12
N ASN A 403 24.91 -28.62 9.65
CA ASN A 403 25.25 -29.52 10.73
C ASN A 403 25.02 -28.81 12.08
N PRO A 404 23.94 -29.13 12.83
CA PRO A 404 23.64 -28.49 14.10
C PRO A 404 24.75 -28.67 15.16
N GLU A 405 25.58 -29.71 15.05
CA GLU A 405 26.68 -29.96 16.00
C GLU A 405 27.86 -28.99 15.83
N HIS A 406 28.00 -28.34 14.67
CA HIS A 406 29.20 -27.54 14.40
C HIS A 406 29.16 -26.11 14.96
N ARG A 407 27.96 -25.57 15.20
CA ARG A 407 27.79 -24.27 15.89
C ARG A 407 27.88 -24.37 17.42
N ALA A 408 27.81 -25.57 17.98
CA ALA A 408 28.05 -25.80 19.41
C ALA A 408 29.54 -25.67 19.77
N THR A 409 30.44 -25.94 18.82
CA THR A 409 31.89 -25.88 19.03
C THR A 409 32.53 -24.53 18.72
N SER A 410 31.86 -23.64 17.97
CA SER A 410 32.38 -22.30 17.65
C SER A 410 32.03 -21.22 18.68
N ASN A 411 31.01 -21.46 19.51
CA ASN A 411 30.69 -20.64 20.69
C ASN A 411 31.31 -21.25 21.95
N GLY A 412 32.59 -21.60 21.88
CA GLY A 412 33.39 -21.79 23.08
C GLY A 412 33.61 -20.43 23.76
N ILE A 413 32.55 -19.90 24.39
CA ILE A 413 32.41 -18.99 25.54
C ILE A 413 30.91 -18.86 25.83
#